data_AF-A0AAW9F5X1-F1
#
_entry.id   AF-A0AAW9F5X1-F1
#
_cell.length_a   1.000
_cell.length_b   1.000
_cell.length_c   1.000
_cell.angle_alpha   90.00
_cell.angle_beta   90.00
_cell.angle_gamma   90.00
#
_symmetry.space_group_name_H-M   'P 1'
#
loop_
_entity.id
_entity.type
_entity.pdbx_description
1 polymer ?
#
loop_
_entity_poly.entity_id
_entity_poly.type
_entity_poly.pdbx_seq_one_letter_code
_entity_poly.pdbx_strand_id
1 'polypeptide(L)'
;GSLAIHAIGNGLSLANGLERKHAVKQVDRLLTNTKLNVWSLFDDWVPYVVGERTEIVVSMDWTEFDADDHSTLVISLQTNHGRTTPLLWKTHRKSLLKAQRNAHEKE
;
A
#
# COMPACT_ATOMS: atom_id res chain seq x y z
N GLY A 1 -13.52 10.49 2.44
CA GLY A 1 -13.64 9.05 2.16
C GLY A 1 -14.39 8.73 0.87
N SER A 2 -15.64 9.17 0.71
CA SER A 2 -16.54 8.73 -0.37
C SER A 2 -16.06 9.06 -1.81
N LEU A 3 -15.43 10.20 -2.06
CA LEU A 3 -15.09 10.61 -3.44
C LEU A 3 -14.05 9.71 -4.13
N ALA A 4 -13.02 9.28 -3.39
CA ALA A 4 -11.96 8.42 -3.93
C ALA A 4 -12.48 7.01 -4.29
N ILE A 5 -13.33 6.43 -3.43
CA ILE A 5 -13.96 5.12 -3.67
C ILE A 5 -14.79 5.16 -4.95
N HIS A 6 -15.55 6.25 -5.16
CA HIS A 6 -16.34 6.44 -6.38
C HIS A 6 -15.46 6.60 -7.62
N ALA A 7 -14.34 7.32 -7.52
CA ALA A 7 -13.41 7.50 -8.63
C ALA A 7 -12.76 6.17 -9.05
N ILE A 8 -12.27 5.38 -8.07
CA ILE A 8 -11.68 4.06 -8.32
C ILE A 8 -12.72 3.11 -8.92
N GLY A 9 -13.92 3.06 -8.34
CA GLY A 9 -15.00 2.21 -8.86
C GLY A 9 -15.45 2.62 -10.27
N ASN A 10 -15.48 3.92 -10.58
CA ASN A 10 -15.75 4.40 -11.94
C ASN A 10 -14.65 3.97 -12.91
N GLY A 11 -13.38 4.14 -12.54
CA GLY A 11 -12.24 3.67 -13.35
C GLY A 11 -12.30 2.16 -13.60
N LEU A 12 -12.58 1.37 -12.57
CA LEU A 12 -12.77 -0.08 -12.68
C LEU A 12 -13.91 -0.44 -13.64
N SER A 13 -15.01 0.31 -13.59
CA SER A 13 -16.16 0.08 -14.48
C SER A 13 -15.82 0.32 -15.94
N LEU A 14 -15.06 1.38 -16.23
CA LEU A 14 -14.62 1.71 -17.58
C LEU A 14 -13.60 0.70 -18.10
N ALA A 15 -12.65 0.29 -17.26
CA ALA A 15 -11.59 -0.64 -17.65
C ALA A 15 -12.13 -2.05 -17.99
N ASN A 16 -13.18 -2.49 -17.30
CA ASN A 16 -13.67 -3.87 -17.39
C ASN A 16 -15.08 -3.99 -17.99
N GLY A 17 -15.68 -2.90 -18.49
CA GLY A 17 -17.03 -2.92 -19.05
C GLY A 17 -18.12 -3.28 -18.03
N LEU A 18 -17.93 -2.91 -16.76
CA LEU A 18 -18.86 -3.21 -15.67
C LEU A 18 -19.88 -2.09 -15.49
N GLU A 19 -21.01 -2.42 -14.87
CA GLU A 19 -21.96 -1.40 -14.43
C GLU A 19 -21.35 -0.60 -13.26
N ARG A 20 -21.36 0.73 -13.38
CA ARG A 20 -20.65 1.64 -12.46
C ARG A 20 -21.07 1.47 -11.00
N LYS A 21 -22.37 1.37 -10.71
CA LYS A 21 -22.87 1.20 -9.33
C LYS A 21 -22.36 -0.11 -8.74
N HIS A 22 -22.32 -1.19 -9.50
CA HIS A 22 -21.74 -2.47 -9.05
C HIS A 22 -20.23 -2.39 -8.79
N ALA A 23 -19.47 -1.77 -9.69
CA ALA A 23 -18.01 -1.60 -9.52
C ALA A 23 -17.66 -0.74 -8.29
N VAL A 24 -18.34 0.40 -8.10
CA VAL A 24 -18.18 1.24 -6.90
C VAL A 24 -18.48 0.45 -5.63
N LYS A 25 -19.54 -0.36 -5.64
CA LYS A 25 -19.91 -1.21 -4.50
C LYS A 25 -18.86 -2.30 -4.21
N GLN A 26 -18.20 -2.84 -5.24
CA GLN A 26 -17.12 -3.81 -5.05
C GLN A 26 -15.90 -3.17 -4.39
N VAL A 27 -15.49 -1.99 -4.85
CA VAL A 27 -14.36 -1.24 -4.27
C VAL A 27 -14.64 -0.86 -2.81
N ASP A 28 -15.82 -0.30 -2.54
CA ASP A 28 -16.25 0.05 -1.18
C ASP A 28 -16.16 -1.16 -0.25
N ARG A 29 -16.80 -2.27 -0.63
CA ARG A 29 -16.79 -3.52 0.15
C ARG A 29 -15.41 -4.08 0.37
N LEU A 30 -14.50 -3.97 -0.60
CA LEU A 30 -13.12 -4.43 -0.46
C LEU A 30 -12.39 -3.61 0.59
N LEU A 31 -12.45 -2.28 0.49
CA LEU A 31 -11.71 -1.36 1.36
C LEU A 31 -12.28 -1.29 2.78
N THR A 32 -13.56 -1.60 2.96
CA THR A 32 -14.21 -1.66 4.29
C THR A 32 -14.26 -3.07 4.87
N ASN A 33 -13.66 -4.07 4.23
CA ASN A 33 -13.74 -5.47 4.68
C ASN A 33 -12.87 -5.70 5.92
N THR A 34 -13.48 -5.74 7.10
CA THR A 34 -12.76 -6.00 8.36
C THR A 34 -12.17 -7.40 8.48
N LYS A 35 -12.56 -8.34 7.61
CA LYS A 35 -11.93 -9.66 7.52
C LYS A 35 -10.59 -9.63 6.79
N LEU A 36 -10.29 -8.56 6.05
CA LEU A 36 -9.00 -8.34 5.43
C LEU A 36 -8.15 -7.50 6.37
N ASN A 37 -7.18 -8.14 7.01
CA ASN A 37 -6.13 -7.45 7.73
C ASN A 37 -4.87 -7.42 6.85
N VAL A 38 -4.49 -6.22 6.41
CA VAL A 38 -3.33 -6.01 5.53
C VAL A 38 -2.04 -6.48 6.19
N TRP A 39 -1.92 -6.31 7.51
CA TRP A 39 -0.73 -6.73 8.25
C TRP A 39 -0.54 -8.24 8.23
N SER A 40 -1.61 -9.01 8.44
CA SER A 40 -1.53 -10.48 8.32
C SER A 40 -1.33 -10.94 6.88
N LEU A 41 -1.74 -10.14 5.88
CA LEU A 41 -1.47 -10.48 4.47
C LEU A 41 0.02 -10.39 4.14
N PHE A 42 0.79 -9.57 4.86
CA PHE A 42 2.22 -9.47 4.64
C PHE A 42 2.97 -10.77 4.97
N ASP A 43 2.43 -11.59 5.88
CA ASP A 43 3.00 -12.90 6.23
C ASP A 43 3.05 -13.84 5.02
N ASP A 44 2.07 -13.75 4.12
CA ASP A 44 2.04 -14.53 2.86
C ASP A 44 2.71 -13.79 1.69
N TRP A 45 2.51 -12.46 1.63
CA TRP A 45 3.01 -11.63 0.53
C TRP A 45 4.55 -11.55 0.49
N VAL A 46 5.20 -11.32 1.64
CA VAL A 46 6.65 -11.13 1.67
C VAL A 46 7.39 -12.39 1.20
N PRO A 47 7.08 -13.60 1.71
CA PRO A 47 7.69 -14.83 1.19
C PRO A 47 7.39 -15.07 -0.29
N TYR A 48 6.18 -14.76 -0.75
CA TYR A 48 5.82 -14.87 -2.16
C TYR A 48 6.71 -14.00 -3.06
N VAL A 49 6.96 -12.74 -2.68
CA VAL A 49 7.81 -11.82 -3.45
C VAL A 49 9.29 -12.21 -3.35
N VAL A 50 9.76 -12.57 -2.15
CA VAL A 50 11.17 -12.96 -1.92
C VAL A 50 11.50 -14.26 -2.65
N GLY A 51 10.58 -15.22 -2.68
CA GLY A 51 10.75 -16.52 -3.31
C GLY A 51 11.87 -17.32 -2.65
N GLU A 52 12.65 -18.04 -3.45
CA GLU A 52 13.72 -18.93 -2.98
C GLU A 52 15.06 -18.22 -2.65
N ARG A 53 15.07 -16.88 -2.64
CA ARG A 53 16.31 -16.11 -2.43
C ARG A 53 16.82 -16.29 -1.00
N THR A 54 18.07 -16.71 -0.88
CA THR A 54 18.74 -16.86 0.42
C THR A 54 19.23 -15.53 0.99
N GLU A 55 19.39 -14.52 0.14
CA GLU A 55 19.79 -13.16 0.51
C GLU A 55 19.02 -12.15 -0.35
N ILE A 56 18.62 -11.03 0.26
CA ILE A 56 17.95 -9.93 -0.42
C ILE A 56 18.56 -8.60 0.01
N VAL A 57 18.50 -7.62 -0.90
CA VAL A 57 18.80 -6.22 -0.60
C VAL A 57 17.48 -5.47 -0.59
N VAL A 58 17.25 -4.67 0.45
CA VAL A 58 16.07 -3.83 0.57
C VAL A 58 16.45 -2.36 0.67
N SER A 59 15.60 -1.49 0.14
CA SER A 59 15.59 -0.07 0.50
C SER A 59 14.51 0.16 1.55
N MET A 60 14.75 1.14 2.42
CA MET A 60 13.75 1.68 3.32
C MET A 60 13.71 3.19 3.12
N ASP A 61 12.57 3.73 2.72
CA ASP A 61 12.42 5.13 2.38
C ASP A 61 11.03 5.66 2.73
N TRP A 62 10.97 6.98 2.96
CA TRP A 62 9.73 7.71 3.20
C TRP A 62 9.27 8.40 1.92
N THR A 63 8.01 8.19 1.56
CA THR A 63 7.33 8.94 0.48
C THR A 63 6.28 9.87 1.09
N GLU A 64 6.30 11.15 0.70
CA GLU A 64 5.41 12.19 1.21
C GLU A 64 4.24 12.45 0.26
N PHE A 65 3.04 12.59 0.82
CA PHE A 65 1.81 12.98 0.13
C PHE A 65 1.24 14.21 0.81
N ASP A 66 1.82 15.38 0.48
CA ASP A 66 1.60 16.63 1.21
C ASP A 66 0.14 17.10 1.21
N ALA A 67 -0.56 16.90 0.10
CA ALA A 67 -1.97 17.29 -0.02
C ALA A 67 -2.89 16.53 0.95
N ASP A 68 -2.49 15.33 1.37
CA ASP A 68 -3.28 14.42 2.20
C ASP A 68 -2.79 14.35 3.65
N ASP A 69 -1.77 15.13 4.04
CA ASP A 69 -1.09 15.02 5.34
C ASP A 69 -0.60 13.58 5.63
N HIS A 70 -0.15 12.88 4.59
CA HIS A 70 0.30 11.50 4.67
C HIS A 70 1.81 11.39 4.39
N SER A 71 2.45 10.48 5.10
CA SER A 71 3.83 10.08 4.86
C SER A 71 3.92 8.58 5.07
N THR A 72 4.43 7.87 4.06
CA THR A 72 4.45 6.42 3.99
C THR A 72 5.88 5.93 4.05
N LEU A 73 6.20 5.11 5.06
CA LEU A 73 7.42 4.35 5.11
C LEU A 73 7.23 3.08 4.29
N VAL A 74 8.14 2.80 3.36
CA VAL A 74 8.11 1.61 2.51
C VAL A 74 9.42 0.86 2.61
N ILE A 75 9.35 -0.47 2.72
CA ILE A 75 10.48 -1.37 2.54
C ILE A 75 10.31 -2.05 1.19
N SER A 76 11.27 -1.88 0.28
CA SER A 76 11.20 -2.41 -1.08
C SER A 76 12.37 -3.32 -1.39
N LEU A 77 12.06 -4.50 -1.95
CA LEU A 77 13.04 -5.42 -2.52
C LEU A 77 13.72 -4.78 -3.72
N GLN A 78 15.05 -4.71 -3.68
CA GLN A 78 15.88 -4.25 -4.78
C GLN A 78 16.14 -5.38 -5.76
N THR A 79 16.10 -5.08 -7.04
CA THR A 79 16.39 -6.06 -8.09
C THR A 79 17.38 -5.50 -9.10
N ASN A 80 18.21 -6.37 -9.68
CA ASN A 80 19.29 -5.97 -10.59
C ASN A 80 18.78 -5.31 -11.88
N HIS A 81 17.56 -5.60 -12.30
CA HIS A 81 16.91 -5.01 -13.47
C HIS A 81 16.17 -3.68 -13.18
N GLY A 82 16.47 -3.02 -12.04
CA GLY A 82 16.07 -1.65 -11.75
C GLY A 82 14.61 -1.46 -11.32
N ARG A 83 13.86 -2.54 -11.12
CA ARG A 83 12.49 -2.48 -10.57
C ARG A 83 12.53 -2.78 -9.09
N THR A 84 11.92 -1.93 -8.28
CA THR A 84 11.79 -2.17 -6.84
C THR A 84 10.40 -2.72 -6.55
N THR A 85 10.31 -3.78 -5.75
CA THR A 85 9.02 -4.37 -5.38
C THR A 85 8.74 -4.10 -3.91
N PRO A 86 7.66 -3.37 -3.56
CA PRO A 86 7.29 -3.14 -2.17
C PRO A 86 7.02 -4.45 -1.42
N LEU A 87 7.68 -4.62 -0.27
CA LEU A 87 7.48 -5.74 0.64
C LEU A 87 6.51 -5.35 1.75
N LEU A 88 6.75 -4.20 2.37
CA LEU A 88 5.99 -3.69 3.51
C LEU A 88 5.81 -2.19 3.35
N TRP A 89 4.68 -1.66 3.83
CA TRP A 89 4.49 -0.23 3.93
C TRP A 89 3.56 0.15 5.08
N LYS A 90 3.76 1.35 5.61
CA LYS A 90 2.90 1.93 6.64
C LYS A 90 2.74 3.42 6.43
N THR A 91 1.49 3.88 6.36
CA THR A 91 1.16 5.29 6.22
C THR A 91 0.87 5.90 7.58
N HIS A 92 1.53 7.00 7.88
CA HIS A 92 1.36 7.80 9.08
C HIS A 92 0.85 9.19 8.71
N ARG A 93 0.22 9.88 9.67
CA ARG A 93 -0.10 11.31 9.52
C ARG A 93 1.19 12.12 9.60
N LYS A 94 1.52 12.84 8.54
CA LYS A 94 2.76 13.59 8.40
C LYS A 94 2.90 14.65 9.51
N SER A 95 1.84 15.37 9.81
CA SER A 95 1.78 16.37 10.88
C SER A 95 2.17 15.83 12.27
N LEU A 96 1.98 14.52 12.50
CA LEU A 96 2.30 13.85 13.77
C LEU A 96 3.71 13.21 13.79
N LEU A 97 4.42 13.18 12.66
CA LEU A 97 5.72 12.51 12.53
C LEU A 97 6.93 13.37 12.90
N LYS A 98 6.75 14.66 13.18
CA LYS A 98 7.88 15.56 13.42
C LYS A 98 8.73 15.04 14.58
N ALA A 99 10.01 14.79 14.31
CA ALA A 99 10.99 14.20 15.22
C ALA A 99 10.74 12.73 15.67
N GLN A 100 9.79 12.01 15.06
CA GLN A 100 9.43 10.63 15.43
C GLN A 100 9.74 9.58 14.34
N ARG A 101 10.27 9.97 13.18
CA ARG A 101 10.52 9.04 12.06
C ARG A 101 11.41 7.85 12.45
N ASN A 102 12.52 8.12 13.12
CA ASN A 102 13.46 7.09 13.54
C ASN A 102 12.85 6.07 14.52
N ALA A 103 11.76 6.41 15.21
CA ALA A 103 11.04 5.47 16.06
C ALA A 103 10.21 4.51 15.22
N HIS A 104 9.53 5.02 14.18
CA HIS A 104 8.72 4.21 13.25
C HIS A 104 9.56 3.35 12.31
N GLU A 105 10.80 3.74 12.01
CA GLU A 105 11.75 2.91 11.25
C GLU A 105 12.24 1.68 12.04
N LYS A 106 12.03 1.65 13.36
CA LYS A 106 12.48 0.59 14.27
C LYS A 106 11.35 -0.27 14.84
N GLU A 107 10.11 0.06 14.48
CA GLU A 107 8.91 -0.68 14.86
C GLU A 107 8.80 -1.99 14.08
#